data_AF-A0A7C1CH07-F1
#
_entry.id   AF-A0A7C1CH07-F1
#
_cell.length_a   1.000
_cell.length_b   1.000
_cell.length_c   1.000
_cell.angle_alpha   90.00
_cell.angle_beta   90.00
_cell.angle_gamma   90.00
#
_symmetry.space_group_name_H-M   'P 1'
#
loop_
_entity.id
_entity.type
_entity.pdbx_description
1 polymer ?
#
loop_
_entity_poly.entity_id
_entity_poly.type
_entity_poly.pdbx_seq_one_letter_code
_entity_poly.pdbx_strand_id
1 'polypeptide(L)'
;MQWVSFGGFMDELVVNMRINDSPALAGYIVDLARLGFLAVRKGLYGTLPEVNRFYMKRPGPMGARHVSKIRAYYDLVAFAEELKKR
;
A
#
# COMPACT_ATOMS: atom_id res chain seq x y z
N MET A 1 -17.62 -11.57 -6.82
CA MET A 1 -18.00 -10.49 -5.86
C MET A 1 -19.41 -10.09 -6.20
N GLN A 2 -20.29 -10.00 -5.21
CA GLN A 2 -21.71 -9.67 -5.42
C GLN A 2 -22.04 -8.42 -4.61
N TRP A 3 -22.91 -7.56 -5.13
CA TRP A 3 -23.37 -6.36 -4.44
C TRP A 3 -24.80 -6.01 -4.87
N VAL A 4 -25.47 -5.18 -4.06
CA VAL A 4 -26.81 -4.67 -4.36
C VAL A 4 -26.68 -3.35 -5.10
N SER A 5 -27.29 -3.27 -6.26
CA SER A 5 -27.31 -2.12 -7.14
C SER A 5 -28.54 -1.23 -6.88
N PHE A 6 -28.63 -0.14 -7.64
CA PHE A 6 -29.81 0.71 -7.61
C PHE A 6 -31.07 -0.09 -7.92
N GLY A 7 -32.14 0.08 -7.14
CA GLY A 7 -33.40 -0.66 -7.31
C GLY A 7 -33.42 -2.07 -6.69
N GLY A 8 -32.40 -2.46 -5.93
CA GLY A 8 -32.39 -3.72 -5.18
C GLY A 8 -31.96 -4.95 -5.99
N PHE A 9 -31.48 -4.74 -7.22
CA PHE A 9 -30.95 -5.83 -8.05
C PHE A 9 -29.59 -6.31 -7.52
N MET A 10 -29.35 -7.62 -7.60
CA MET A 10 -28.07 -8.21 -7.23
C MET A 10 -27.18 -8.35 -8.47
N ASP A 11 -26.04 -7.66 -8.45
CA ASP A 11 -25.04 -7.71 -9.52
C ASP A 11 -23.85 -8.58 -9.11
N GLU A 12 -23.14 -9.14 -10.10
CA GLU A 12 -21.97 -9.98 -9.87
C GLU A 12 -20.80 -9.61 -10.79
N LEU A 13 -19.58 -9.66 -10.23
CA LEU A 13 -18.31 -9.58 -10.95
C LEU A 13 -17.43 -10.78 -10.62
N VAL A 14 -17.02 -11.52 -11.64
CA VAL A 14 -16.05 -12.61 -11.55
C VAL A 14 -14.74 -12.16 -12.19
N VAL A 15 -13.63 -12.27 -11.45
CA VAL A 15 -12.30 -11.87 -11.91
C VAL A 15 -11.39 -13.08 -11.91
N ASN A 16 -10.93 -13.49 -13.10
CA ASN A 16 -9.93 -14.53 -13.28
C ASN A 16 -8.59 -13.89 -13.62
N MET A 17 -7.52 -14.29 -12.91
CA MET A 17 -6.19 -13.73 -13.10
C MET A 17 -5.12 -14.80 -13.04
N ARG A 18 -4.12 -14.69 -13.93
CA ARG A 18 -2.85 -15.42 -13.88
C ARG A 18 -1.76 -14.40 -13.59
N ILE A 19 -1.11 -14.53 -12.44
CA ILE A 19 -0.04 -13.61 -12.01
C ILE A 19 1.16 -14.42 -11.53
N ASN A 20 2.35 -13.83 -11.69
CA ASN A 20 3.58 -14.39 -11.16
C ASN A 20 3.83 -13.78 -9.78
N ASP A 21 3.81 -14.60 -8.72
CA ASP A 21 3.87 -14.11 -7.33
C ASP A 21 5.25 -13.53 -6.99
N SER A 22 6.33 -14.25 -7.31
CA SER A 22 7.69 -13.79 -6.98
C SER A 22 8.08 -12.49 -7.69
N PRO A 23 7.83 -12.31 -9.00
CA PRO A 23 8.09 -11.03 -9.67
C PRO A 23 7.24 -9.87 -9.14
N ALA A 24 5.96 -10.11 -8.80
CA ALA A 24 5.09 -9.08 -8.25
C ALA A 24 5.62 -8.57 -6.88
N LEU A 25 6.14 -9.47 -6.05
CA LEU A 25 6.73 -9.11 -4.77
C LEU A 25 8.13 -8.49 -4.92
N ALA A 26 8.93 -8.95 -5.89
CA ALA A 26 10.30 -8.47 -6.09
C ALA A 26 10.35 -6.95 -6.34
N GLY A 27 9.41 -6.42 -7.13
CA GLY A 27 9.29 -4.97 -7.34
C GLY A 27 9.08 -4.20 -6.03
N TYR A 28 8.19 -4.70 -5.16
CA TYR A 28 7.95 -4.08 -3.85
C TYR A 28 9.18 -4.13 -2.95
N ILE A 29 9.96 -5.22 -2.98
CA ILE A 29 11.16 -5.35 -2.15
C ILE A 29 12.20 -4.30 -2.54
N VAL A 30 12.40 -4.05 -3.85
CA VAL A 30 13.34 -3.02 -4.31
C VAL A 30 12.95 -1.64 -3.77
N ASP A 31 11.68 -1.28 -3.85
CA ASP A 31 11.21 0.02 -3.35
C ASP A 31 11.28 0.12 -1.83
N LEU A 32 10.89 -0.94 -1.11
CA LEU A 32 10.97 -0.99 0.35
C LEU A 32 12.40 -0.91 0.86
N ALA A 33 13.37 -1.53 0.18
CA ALA A 33 14.78 -1.44 0.56
C ALA A 33 15.29 0.01 0.46
N ARG A 34 14.92 0.72 -0.62
CA ARG A 34 15.29 2.12 -0.85
C ARG A 34 14.63 3.07 0.15
N LEU A 35 13.33 2.89 0.40
CA LEU A 35 12.59 3.66 1.39
C LEU A 35 13.09 3.41 2.81
N GLY A 36 13.40 2.15 3.16
CA GLY A 36 13.99 1.78 4.44
C GLY A 36 15.34 2.43 4.66
N PHE A 37 16.23 2.38 3.66
CA PHE A 37 17.52 3.07 3.71
C PHE A 37 17.35 4.58 3.91
N LEU A 38 16.45 5.22 3.16
CA LEU A 38 16.15 6.65 3.31
C LEU A 38 15.63 6.99 4.71
N ALA A 39 14.71 6.18 5.25
CA ALA A 39 14.13 6.39 6.57
C ALA A 39 15.20 6.35 7.67
N VAL A 40 16.09 5.35 7.62
CA VAL A 40 17.23 5.25 8.55
C VAL A 40 18.15 6.47 8.43
N ARG A 41 18.49 6.92 7.22
CA ARG A 41 19.33 8.13 7.03
C ARG A 41 18.68 9.40 7.56
N LYS A 42 17.35 9.47 7.59
CA LYS A 42 16.59 10.58 8.16
C LYS A 42 16.26 10.42 9.65
N GLY A 43 16.78 9.38 10.31
CA GLY A 43 16.55 9.12 11.73
C GLY A 43 15.11 8.73 12.07
N LEU A 44 14.38 8.16 11.10
CA LEU A 44 13.03 7.66 11.32
C LEU A 44 13.08 6.21 11.77
N TYR A 45 12.49 5.93 12.93
CA TYR A 45 12.49 4.61 13.56
C TYR A 45 11.07 4.13 13.86
N GLY A 46 10.93 2.83 14.10
CA GLY A 46 9.65 2.20 14.36
C GLY A 46 8.88 1.87 13.08
N THR A 47 7.56 1.82 13.18
CA THR A 47 6.69 1.53 12.03
C THR A 47 6.40 2.81 11.25
N LEU A 48 6.39 2.73 9.92
CA LEU A 48 6.07 3.85 9.03
C LEU A 48 4.71 3.60 8.36
N PRO A 49 3.60 4.15 8.89
CA PRO A 49 2.26 3.93 8.36
C PRO A 49 2.12 4.28 6.89
N GLU A 50 2.77 5.34 6.43
CA GLU A 50 2.71 5.89 5.07
C GLU A 50 3.26 4.88 4.05
N VAL A 51 4.34 4.18 4.41
CA VAL A 51 4.92 3.10 3.59
C VAL A 51 4.08 1.83 3.70
N ASN A 52 3.70 1.46 4.93
CA ASN A 52 3.04 0.19 5.20
C ASN A 52 1.64 0.09 4.57
N ARG A 53 0.87 1.19 4.55
CA ARG A 53 -0.47 1.23 3.94
C ARG A 53 -0.42 0.87 2.45
N PHE A 54 0.65 1.24 1.74
CA PHE A 54 0.78 0.95 0.32
C PHE A 54 1.37 -0.42 0.03
N TYR A 55 2.38 -0.89 0.76
CA TYR A 55 3.06 -2.14 0.43
C TYR A 55 2.54 -3.37 1.18
N MET A 56 1.95 -3.21 2.37
CA MET A 56 1.60 -4.35 3.23
C MET A 56 0.13 -4.76 3.11
N LYS A 57 -0.13 -6.07 3.15
CA LYS A 57 -1.49 -6.63 3.29
C LYS A 57 -2.07 -6.45 4.69
N ARG A 58 -1.26 -6.09 5.68
CA ARG A 58 -1.68 -5.71 7.03
C ARG A 58 -0.75 -4.58 7.49
N PRO A 59 -1.11 -3.31 7.25
CA PRO A 59 -0.22 -2.20 7.54
C PRO A 59 0.00 -2.08 9.05
N GLY A 60 1.23 -1.77 9.45
CA GLY A 60 1.53 -1.32 10.80
C GLY A 60 1.17 0.16 11.00
N PRO A 61 0.98 0.62 12.25
CA PRO A 61 1.00 -0.14 13.51
C PRO A 61 -0.18 -1.12 13.65
N MET A 62 -0.11 -2.00 14.64
CA MET A 62 -1.21 -2.91 14.94
C MET A 62 -2.52 -2.14 15.17
N GLY A 63 -3.59 -2.55 14.49
CA GLY A 63 -4.88 -1.85 14.51
C GLY A 63 -5.02 -0.76 13.45
N ALA A 64 -3.98 -0.46 12.66
CA ALA A 64 -4.11 0.43 11.51
C ALA A 64 -5.11 -0.14 10.51
N ARG A 65 -6.07 0.70 10.12
CA ARG A 65 -7.07 0.35 9.10
C ARG A 65 -6.44 0.38 7.72
N HIS A 66 -6.89 -0.55 6.88
CA HIS A 66 -6.65 -0.47 5.44
C HIS A 66 -7.40 0.71 4.83
N VAL A 67 -6.78 1.30 3.82
CA VAL A 67 -7.39 2.29 2.91
C VAL A 67 -7.28 1.77 1.48
N SER A 68 -7.97 2.42 0.54
CA SER A 68 -7.80 2.07 -0.87
C SER A 68 -6.34 2.24 -1.30
N LYS A 69 -5.84 1.35 -2.17
CA LYS A 69 -4.45 1.40 -2.66
C LYS A 69 -4.11 2.73 -3.32
N ILE A 70 -5.07 3.33 -4.02
CA ILE A 70 -4.91 4.64 -4.65
C ILE A 70 -4.63 5.72 -3.61
N ARG A 71 -5.41 5.76 -2.52
CA ARG A 71 -5.18 6.73 -1.43
C ARG A 71 -3.83 6.47 -0.76
N ALA A 72 -3.52 5.21 -0.45
CA ALA A 72 -2.23 4.84 0.14
C ALA A 72 -1.03 5.24 -0.74
N TYR A 73 -1.17 5.17 -2.07
CA TYR A 73 -0.14 5.61 -3.00
C TYR A 73 0.11 7.12 -2.90
N TYR A 74 -0.94 7.94 -2.92
CA TYR A 74 -0.77 9.39 -2.81
C TYR A 74 -0.23 9.82 -1.44
N ASP A 75 -0.67 9.15 -0.36
CA ASP A 75 -0.11 9.36 0.98
C ASP A 75 1.40 9.05 1.00
N LEU A 76 1.82 7.94 0.37
CA LEU A 76 3.23 7.55 0.24
C LEU A 76 4.05 8.58 -0.57
N VAL A 77 3.51 9.08 -1.69
CA VAL A 77 4.18 10.10 -2.52
C VAL A 77 4.34 11.40 -1.74
N ALA A 78 3.29 11.86 -1.04
CA ALA A 78 3.36 13.06 -0.21
C ALA A 78 4.42 12.92 0.89
N PHE A 79 4.48 11.76 1.54
CA PHE A 79 5.51 11.43 2.53
C PHE A 79 6.93 11.48 1.91
N ALA A 80 7.13 10.86 0.75
CA ALA A 80 8.42 10.86 0.07
C ALA A 80 8.87 12.29 -0.33
N GLU A 81 7.95 13.15 -0.76
CA GLU A 81 8.24 14.55 -1.06
C GLU A 81 8.58 15.36 0.21
N GLU A 82 7.95 15.07 1.35
CA GLU A 82 8.33 15.69 2.63
C GLU A 82 9.76 15.30 3.04
N LEU A 83 10.12 14.02 2.86
CA LEU A 83 11.46 13.52 3.18
C LEU A 83 12.58 14.15 2.34
N LYS A 84 12.27 14.62 1.11
CA LYS A 84 13.24 15.33 0.27
C LYS A 84 13.54 16.75 0.76
N LYS A 85 12.60 17.39 1.44
CA LYS A 85 12.73 18.79 1.90
C LYS A 85 13.51 18.91 3.21
N ARG A 86 13.43 17.88 4.07
CA ARG A 86 14.29 17.71 5.24
C ARG A 86 15.66 17.20 4.84
#